data_AF-A0AAD6M8A8-F1
#
_entry.id   AF-A0AAD6M8A8-F1
#
_cell.length_a   1.000
_cell.length_b   1.000
_cell.length_c   1.000
_cell.angle_alpha   90.00
_cell.angle_beta   90.00
_cell.angle_gamma   90.00
#
_symmetry.space_group_name_H-M   'P 1'
#
loop_
_entity.id
_entity.type
_entity.pdbx_description
1 polymer ?
#
loop_
_entity_poly.entity_id
_entity_poly.type
_entity_poly.pdbx_seq_one_letter_code
_entity_poly.pdbx_strand_id
1 'polypeptide(L)'
;MENALRACCKGIKIGKILIHREGDNGQQLIYEKLPQDILDRHVLLLDPILGTGNSAVQAISLLISKGVPESNIIFLNLISAPQGVHVVCKRFPRIKIVTSEIETGLNEDFRVVPGMGEFGDRYFGTDDDDDELVSGACESLFLHFSLFVILYPISILEKALACRPLLESMQKRGSNAKSLQECGIDMDAVLSYKFIDELIKTAKYIATPGKGILAADESTGTIGKRLSSINVENIESNRQALRELLFTYGKALPYLSGVILFEETLYQKTSDGKPFVEVLQENNVIPGIKVDKGVVELAGTNGETTTQGFDSLGARCQQYYKAGARFAKWRAVLKIGPTEPSELSIQQNAQGLARYAIICQENGLVPIVEPEILTDGAHDIKKCAAATETVLAAVYKALNDHHVLLEGTLLKPNMVTPGSDSPKVTPEVIAEFTVTALRRTVPPAVPGIVFLSGGQSEEEATLNLNAMNKLEVLKPWTLSFSFGRALQKSTLKTWAGKRENVEKAQEVFLVRCKGNSDATLGKYAGGGTGGLASESLFEKGYKY
;
A
#
# COMPACT_ATOMS: atom_id res chain seq x y z
N MET A 1 -21.43 12.80 -21.81
CA MET A 1 -21.38 12.83 -20.32
C MET A 1 -22.55 13.61 -19.70
N GLU A 2 -22.92 14.81 -20.18
CA GLU A 2 -24.05 15.60 -19.63
C GLU A 2 -25.38 14.83 -19.60
N ASN A 3 -25.80 14.24 -20.73
CA ASN A 3 -27.07 13.53 -20.83
C ASN A 3 -27.18 12.36 -19.85
N ALA A 4 -26.09 11.58 -19.70
CA ALA A 4 -26.02 10.48 -18.74
C ALA A 4 -26.20 11.02 -17.31
N LEU A 5 -25.55 12.14 -16.98
CA LEU A 5 -25.69 12.71 -15.65
C LEU A 5 -27.08 13.29 -15.39
N ARG A 6 -27.70 13.95 -16.37
CA ARG A 6 -29.10 14.42 -16.27
C ARG A 6 -30.09 13.28 -16.08
N ALA A 7 -29.82 12.12 -16.71
CA ALA A 7 -30.63 10.93 -16.54
C ALA A 7 -30.50 10.33 -15.12
N CYS A 8 -29.29 10.32 -14.57
CA CYS A 8 -29.03 9.81 -13.22
C CYS A 8 -29.45 10.79 -12.11
N CYS A 9 -29.40 12.10 -12.35
CA CYS A 9 -29.55 13.11 -11.31
C CYS A 9 -30.45 14.27 -11.77
N LYS A 10 -31.76 14.09 -11.55
CA LYS A 10 -32.79 15.10 -11.86
C LYS A 10 -32.64 16.33 -10.95
N GLY A 11 -32.73 17.54 -11.51
CA GLY A 11 -32.66 18.81 -10.76
C GLY A 11 -31.26 19.43 -10.65
N ILE A 12 -30.28 18.89 -11.37
CA ILE A 12 -28.89 19.33 -11.29
C ILE A 12 -28.66 20.71 -11.93
N LYS A 13 -27.99 21.62 -11.22
CA LYS A 13 -27.56 22.91 -11.77
C LYS A 13 -26.31 22.70 -12.62
N ILE A 14 -26.35 23.20 -13.85
CA ILE A 14 -25.24 23.07 -14.82
C ILE A 14 -24.65 24.45 -15.09
N GLY A 15 -23.35 24.56 -14.89
CA GLY A 15 -22.52 25.63 -15.41
C GLY A 15 -21.76 25.21 -16.66
N LYS A 16 -21.39 26.18 -17.48
CA LYS A 16 -20.59 25.96 -18.71
C LYS A 16 -19.34 26.82 -18.66
N ILE A 17 -18.22 26.21 -18.99
CA ILE A 17 -16.93 26.87 -19.22
C ILE A 17 -16.51 26.50 -20.65
N LEU A 18 -16.13 27.48 -21.45
CA LEU A 18 -15.64 27.30 -22.81
C LEU A 18 -14.20 27.79 -22.86
N ILE A 19 -13.29 26.89 -23.22
CA ILE A 19 -11.87 27.19 -23.40
C ILE A 19 -11.54 26.88 -24.86
N HIS A 20 -10.88 27.83 -25.53
CA HIS A 20 -10.48 27.74 -26.92
C HIS A 20 -8.96 27.65 -27.03
N ARG A 21 -8.49 27.01 -28.10
CA ARG A 21 -7.07 26.87 -28.42
C ARG A 21 -6.77 27.81 -29.59
N GLU A 22 -6.01 28.89 -29.36
CA GLU A 22 -5.55 29.76 -30.45
C GLU A 22 -4.10 29.41 -30.83
N GLY A 23 -3.93 28.59 -31.87
CA GLY A 23 -2.61 28.21 -32.40
C GLY A 23 -1.65 27.63 -31.34
N ASP A 24 -0.36 27.91 -31.52
CA ASP A 24 0.73 27.48 -30.60
C ASP A 24 0.87 28.37 -29.35
N ASN A 25 0.17 29.51 -29.30
CA ASN A 25 0.39 30.57 -28.29
C ASN A 25 -0.55 30.53 -27.07
N GLY A 26 -1.28 29.42 -26.90
CA GLY A 26 -1.92 29.10 -25.63
C GLY A 26 -3.44 28.96 -25.70
N GLN A 27 -3.99 28.47 -24.60
CA GLN A 27 -5.42 28.29 -24.42
C GLN A 27 -6.05 29.57 -23.83
N GLN A 28 -7.27 29.90 -24.23
CA GLN A 28 -7.99 31.09 -23.77
C GLN A 28 -9.39 30.71 -23.27
N LEU A 29 -9.76 31.21 -22.09
CA LEU A 29 -11.14 31.16 -21.61
C LEU A 29 -12.01 32.13 -22.42
N ILE A 30 -12.98 31.60 -23.17
CA ILE A 30 -13.86 32.39 -24.05
C ILE A 30 -15.23 32.65 -23.43
N TYR A 31 -15.74 31.72 -22.61
CA TYR A 31 -17.06 31.88 -22.01
C TYR A 31 -17.16 31.17 -20.67
N GLU A 32 -17.89 31.80 -19.75
CA GLU A 32 -18.34 31.16 -18.53
C GLU A 32 -19.80 31.51 -18.23
N LYS A 33 -20.55 30.52 -17.77
CA LYS A 33 -21.87 30.70 -17.15
C LYS A 33 -21.98 29.73 -16.00
N LEU A 34 -21.77 30.24 -14.79
CA LEU A 34 -21.73 29.46 -13.56
C LEU A 34 -22.92 29.82 -12.67
N PRO A 35 -23.46 28.89 -11.85
CA PRO A 35 -24.47 29.23 -10.85
C PRO A 35 -23.98 30.30 -9.89
N GLN A 36 -24.85 31.24 -9.49
CA GLN A 36 -24.49 32.36 -8.60
C GLN A 36 -23.99 31.89 -7.23
N ASP A 37 -24.44 30.72 -6.79
CA ASP A 37 -24.12 30.08 -5.51
C ASP A 37 -22.99 29.06 -5.63
N ILE A 38 -22.09 29.19 -6.62
CA ILE A 38 -21.04 28.19 -6.90
C ILE A 38 -20.00 28.06 -5.79
N LEU A 39 -19.69 29.15 -5.07
CA LEU A 39 -18.71 29.17 -3.98
C LEU A 39 -19.03 28.16 -2.85
N ASP A 40 -20.32 27.88 -2.62
CA ASP A 40 -20.81 27.04 -1.54
C ASP A 40 -21.06 25.58 -2.00
N ARG A 41 -20.56 25.20 -3.18
CA ARG A 41 -20.92 23.94 -3.84
C ARG A 41 -19.73 23.05 -4.14
N HIS A 42 -19.97 21.74 -4.13
CA HIS A 42 -19.07 20.76 -4.73
C HIS A 42 -19.24 20.77 -6.24
N VAL A 43 -18.13 20.79 -6.99
CA VAL A 43 -18.10 20.84 -8.46
C VAL A 43 -17.63 19.51 -9.03
N LEU A 44 -18.44 18.88 -9.86
CA LEU A 44 -17.98 17.90 -10.84
C LEU A 44 -17.62 18.65 -12.11
N LEU A 45 -16.33 18.73 -12.40
CA LEU A 45 -15.77 19.31 -13.61
C LEU A 45 -15.60 18.20 -14.65
N LEU A 46 -16.38 18.24 -15.72
CA LEU A 46 -16.41 17.16 -16.72
C LEU A 46 -15.68 17.54 -18.00
N ASP A 47 -14.72 16.69 -18.37
CA ASP A 47 -14.07 16.65 -19.68
C ASP A 47 -13.96 15.18 -20.09
N PRO A 48 -14.36 14.73 -21.28
CA PRO A 48 -14.13 13.33 -21.67
C PRO A 48 -12.65 12.94 -21.67
N ILE A 49 -11.74 13.87 -22.01
CA ILE A 49 -10.32 13.57 -22.22
C ILE A 49 -9.43 14.54 -21.44
N LEU A 50 -8.61 14.01 -20.53
CA LEU A 50 -7.53 14.76 -19.89
C LEU A 50 -6.22 14.50 -20.66
N GLY A 51 -5.96 15.31 -21.70
CA GLY A 51 -4.76 15.23 -22.52
C GLY A 51 -3.53 15.87 -21.87
N THR A 52 -3.14 17.06 -22.32
CA THR A 52 -2.01 17.84 -21.76
C THR A 52 -2.29 18.40 -20.36
N GLY A 53 -3.56 18.47 -19.96
CA GLY A 53 -3.98 19.06 -18.70
C GLY A 53 -4.17 20.58 -18.74
N ASN A 54 -3.78 21.27 -19.82
CA ASN A 54 -3.87 22.72 -19.90
C ASN A 54 -5.32 23.23 -19.73
N SER A 55 -6.30 22.61 -20.41
CA SER A 55 -7.70 23.06 -20.37
C SER A 55 -8.30 22.86 -18.97
N ALA A 56 -7.98 21.71 -18.37
CA ALA A 56 -8.36 21.40 -17.00
C ALA A 56 -7.74 22.41 -16.02
N VAL A 57 -6.48 22.78 -16.19
CA VAL A 57 -5.81 23.76 -15.34
C VAL A 57 -6.49 25.12 -15.40
N GLN A 58 -6.84 25.59 -16.60
CA GLN A 58 -7.53 26.87 -16.76
C GLN A 58 -8.91 26.87 -16.10
N ALA A 59 -9.68 25.80 -16.29
CA ALA A 59 -11.00 25.70 -15.70
C ALA A 59 -10.98 25.56 -14.19
N ILE A 60 -10.05 24.76 -13.64
CA ILE A 60 -9.88 24.65 -12.19
C ILE A 60 -9.44 26.01 -11.61
N SER A 61 -8.52 26.70 -12.28
CA SER A 61 -8.11 28.07 -11.89
C SER A 61 -9.28 29.02 -11.86
N LEU A 62 -10.16 28.97 -12.87
CA LEU A 62 -11.37 29.78 -12.93
C LEU A 62 -12.29 29.49 -11.74
N LEU A 63 -12.60 28.22 -11.47
CA LEU A 63 -13.46 27.82 -10.35
C LEU A 63 -12.90 28.29 -9.00
N ILE A 64 -11.60 28.15 -8.79
CA ILE A 64 -10.91 28.65 -7.59
C ILE A 64 -11.01 30.18 -7.51
N SER A 65 -10.84 30.90 -8.64
CA SER A 65 -11.01 32.36 -8.68
C SER A 65 -12.43 32.82 -8.36
N LYS A 66 -13.43 31.94 -8.54
CA LYS A 66 -14.83 32.15 -8.14
C LYS A 66 -15.13 31.75 -6.69
N GLY A 67 -14.10 31.38 -5.93
CA GLY A 67 -14.21 31.05 -4.50
C GLY A 67 -14.53 29.58 -4.21
N VAL A 68 -14.56 28.70 -5.22
CA VAL A 68 -14.75 27.27 -4.97
C VAL A 68 -13.50 26.69 -4.30
N PRO A 69 -13.60 26.06 -3.12
CA PRO A 69 -12.46 25.39 -2.51
C PRO A 69 -11.93 24.29 -3.44
N GLU A 70 -10.62 24.23 -3.61
CA GLU A 70 -9.96 23.24 -4.47
C GLU A 70 -10.38 21.79 -4.15
N SER A 71 -10.52 21.45 -2.85
CA SER A 71 -10.99 20.15 -2.37
C SER A 71 -12.45 19.83 -2.72
N ASN A 72 -13.22 20.84 -3.11
CA ASN A 72 -14.62 20.70 -3.51
C ASN A 72 -14.75 20.46 -5.01
N ILE A 73 -13.67 20.51 -5.79
CA ILE A 73 -13.67 20.26 -7.22
C ILE A 73 -13.20 18.81 -7.49
N ILE A 74 -14.04 18.06 -8.19
CA ILE A 74 -13.77 16.71 -8.68
C ILE A 74 -13.71 16.80 -10.20
N PHE A 75 -12.54 16.59 -10.78
CA PHE A 75 -12.37 16.45 -12.22
C PHE A 75 -12.75 15.03 -12.62
N LEU A 76 -13.86 14.88 -13.35
CA LEU A 76 -14.39 13.59 -13.78
C LEU A 76 -14.26 13.46 -15.30
N ASN A 77 -13.53 12.45 -15.74
CA ASN A 77 -13.25 12.19 -17.15
C ASN A 77 -13.32 10.70 -17.50
N LEU A 78 -13.29 10.39 -18.79
CA LEU A 78 -13.27 9.00 -19.26
C LEU A 78 -11.83 8.52 -19.41
N ILE A 79 -11.00 9.32 -20.05
CA ILE A 79 -9.64 8.95 -20.41
C ILE A 79 -8.68 10.04 -19.95
N SER A 80 -7.59 9.64 -19.30
CA SER A 80 -6.50 10.51 -18.90
C SER A 80 -5.19 10.10 -19.55
N ALA A 81 -4.40 11.04 -20.03
CA ALA A 81 -2.97 10.85 -20.22
C ALA A 81 -2.22 11.12 -18.90
N PRO A 82 -1.17 10.33 -18.56
CA PRO A 82 -0.33 10.55 -17.39
C PRO A 82 0.21 11.99 -17.30
N GLN A 83 0.53 12.60 -18.44
CA GLN A 83 1.01 13.98 -18.55
C GLN A 83 -0.01 14.97 -17.99
N GLY A 84 -1.28 14.88 -18.42
CA GLY A 84 -2.35 15.76 -17.95
C GLY A 84 -2.68 15.56 -16.47
N VAL A 85 -2.68 14.31 -16.00
CA VAL A 85 -2.85 14.01 -14.56
C VAL A 85 -1.74 14.68 -13.75
N HIS A 86 -0.48 14.54 -14.18
CA HIS A 86 0.65 15.13 -13.50
C HIS A 86 0.55 16.66 -13.48
N VAL A 87 0.26 17.29 -14.61
CA VAL A 87 0.09 18.75 -14.73
C VAL A 87 -0.98 19.27 -13.77
N VAL A 88 -2.15 18.63 -13.76
CA VAL A 88 -3.28 19.04 -12.91
C VAL A 88 -2.98 18.81 -11.42
N CYS A 89 -2.52 17.61 -11.03
CA CYS A 89 -2.24 17.29 -9.62
C CYS A 89 -1.06 18.09 -9.05
N LYS A 90 -0.05 18.40 -9.87
CA LYS A 90 1.07 19.25 -9.44
C LYS A 90 0.61 20.69 -9.18
N ARG A 91 -0.32 21.20 -9.98
CA ARG A 91 -0.83 22.56 -9.85
C ARG A 91 -1.90 22.69 -8.77
N PHE A 92 -2.72 21.65 -8.58
CA PHE A 92 -3.82 21.60 -7.63
C PHE A 92 -3.73 20.31 -6.77
N PRO A 93 -2.90 20.30 -5.72
CA PRO A 93 -2.65 19.10 -4.91
C PRO A 93 -3.87 18.52 -4.18
N ARG A 94 -4.93 19.30 -3.98
CA ARG A 94 -6.18 18.89 -3.30
C ARG A 94 -7.30 18.53 -4.29
N ILE A 95 -7.06 18.65 -5.59
CA ILE A 95 -8.04 18.23 -6.60
C ILE A 95 -8.26 16.72 -6.55
N LYS A 96 -9.47 16.27 -6.82
CA LYS A 96 -9.76 14.83 -7.02
C LYS A 96 -9.98 14.57 -8.50
N ILE A 97 -9.14 13.75 -9.12
CA ILE A 97 -9.36 13.27 -10.49
C ILE A 97 -10.00 11.88 -10.42
N VAL A 98 -11.10 11.70 -11.14
CA VAL A 98 -11.78 10.42 -11.33
C VAL A 98 -11.81 10.14 -12.83
N THR A 99 -10.98 9.20 -13.28
CA THR A 99 -10.92 8.75 -14.68
C THR A 99 -11.26 7.27 -14.76
N SER A 100 -11.89 6.80 -15.83
CA SER A 100 -12.08 5.36 -16.03
C SER A 100 -10.79 4.65 -16.44
N GLU A 101 -9.92 5.34 -17.18
CA GLU A 101 -8.65 4.77 -17.65
C GLU A 101 -7.54 5.83 -17.68
N ILE A 102 -6.30 5.36 -17.52
CA ILE A 102 -5.09 6.15 -17.73
C ILE A 102 -4.35 5.50 -18.89
N GLU A 103 -4.21 6.25 -19.97
CA GLU A 103 -3.63 5.81 -21.24
C GLU A 103 -2.10 5.87 -21.24
N THR A 104 -1.48 5.44 -22.34
CA THR A 104 -0.02 5.33 -22.45
C THR A 104 0.65 6.69 -22.38
N GLY A 105 0.05 7.71 -23.01
CA GLY A 105 0.63 9.04 -23.04
C GLY A 105 -0.01 9.94 -24.08
N LEU A 106 0.78 10.91 -24.54
CA LEU A 106 0.45 11.77 -25.66
C LEU A 106 1.36 11.43 -26.85
N ASN A 107 0.86 11.55 -28.08
CA ASN A 107 1.67 11.51 -29.30
C ASN A 107 2.31 12.89 -29.58
N GLU A 108 3.02 13.01 -30.71
CA GLU A 108 3.67 14.26 -31.14
C GLU A 108 2.67 15.42 -31.34
N ASP A 109 1.41 15.11 -31.67
CA ASP A 109 0.32 16.10 -31.83
C ASP A 109 -0.41 16.43 -30.51
N PHE A 110 0.12 15.98 -29.37
CA PHE A 110 -0.50 16.11 -28.04
C PHE A 110 -1.85 15.41 -27.88
N ARG A 111 -2.12 14.38 -28.70
CA ARG A 111 -3.33 13.54 -28.61
C ARG A 111 -3.07 12.33 -27.73
N VAL A 112 -4.07 11.94 -26.93
CA VAL A 112 -3.97 10.76 -26.05
C VAL A 112 -3.85 9.48 -26.88
N VAL A 113 -2.92 8.59 -26.52
CA VAL A 113 -2.65 7.32 -27.22
C VAL A 113 -2.64 6.11 -26.25
N PRO A 114 -3.24 4.96 -26.64
CA PRO A 114 -3.99 4.69 -27.88
C PRO A 114 -5.24 5.57 -28.07
N GLY A 115 -5.89 6.00 -26.98
CA GLY A 115 -6.91 7.05 -26.96
C GLY A 115 -8.06 6.87 -27.97
N MET A 116 -8.80 7.96 -28.22
CA MET A 116 -9.95 7.97 -29.13
C MET A 116 -9.82 9.01 -30.27
N GLY A 117 -8.63 9.56 -30.54
CA GLY A 117 -8.48 10.72 -31.43
C GLY A 117 -9.03 12.00 -30.78
N GLU A 118 -9.31 13.04 -31.58
CA GLU A 118 -9.98 14.25 -31.09
C GLU A 118 -11.47 13.96 -30.82
N PHE A 119 -11.86 14.03 -29.54
CA PHE A 119 -13.24 13.75 -29.16
C PHE A 119 -14.22 14.75 -29.78
N GLY A 120 -13.81 16.01 -29.92
CA GLY A 120 -14.63 17.06 -30.54
C GLY A 120 -15.01 16.70 -31.97
N ASP A 121 -14.02 16.35 -32.78
CA ASP A 121 -14.22 16.09 -34.20
C ASP A 121 -15.10 14.86 -34.44
N ARG A 122 -14.88 13.79 -33.67
CA ARG A 122 -15.73 12.59 -33.71
C ARG A 122 -17.14 12.79 -33.17
N TYR A 123 -17.30 13.65 -32.16
CA TYR A 123 -18.61 13.90 -31.55
C TYR A 123 -19.48 14.82 -32.42
N PHE A 124 -18.85 15.78 -33.13
CA PHE A 124 -19.54 16.72 -34.01
C PHE A 124 -19.52 16.31 -35.49
N GLY A 125 -18.75 15.28 -35.86
CA GLY A 125 -18.66 14.79 -37.24
C GLY A 125 -17.85 15.72 -38.16
N THR A 126 -16.78 16.31 -37.65
CA THR A 126 -15.90 17.25 -38.38
C THR A 126 -14.54 16.64 -38.74
N ASP A 127 -14.44 15.30 -38.77
CA ASP A 127 -13.27 14.61 -39.28
C ASP A 127 -13.20 14.79 -40.81
N ASP A 128 -12.27 15.61 -41.31
CA ASP A 128 -11.99 15.77 -42.75
C ASP A 128 -11.24 14.53 -43.29
N ASP A 129 -11.98 13.46 -43.56
CA ASP A 129 -11.53 12.36 -44.44
C ASP A 129 -12.42 12.34 -45.70
N ASP A 130 -12.24 13.29 -46.62
CA ASP A 130 -12.70 13.19 -48.01
C ASP A 130 -11.91 14.12 -48.94
N ASP A 131 -11.00 13.53 -49.73
CA ASP A 131 -10.45 14.12 -50.96
C ASP A 131 -11.55 14.11 -52.05
N GLU A 132 -12.20 15.26 -52.33
CA GLU A 132 -12.53 15.79 -53.68
C GLU A 132 -13.62 16.90 -53.64
N LEU A 133 -13.20 18.12 -54.05
CA LEU A 133 -13.94 19.17 -54.78
C LEU A 133 -15.44 19.44 -54.47
N VAL A 134 -15.75 20.65 -53.98
CA VAL A 134 -16.46 21.72 -54.73
C VAL A 134 -16.36 23.05 -53.97
N SER A 135 -16.09 24.11 -54.74
CA SER A 135 -15.96 25.52 -54.36
C SER A 135 -17.18 26.13 -53.67
N GLY A 136 -16.94 27.05 -52.72
CA GLY A 136 -17.83 28.19 -52.48
C GLY A 136 -18.15 28.49 -51.02
N ALA A 137 -17.39 29.42 -50.44
CA ALA A 137 -17.76 30.32 -49.34
C ALA A 137 -18.50 29.71 -48.13
N CYS A 138 -17.75 29.41 -47.06
CA CYS A 138 -18.12 29.86 -45.72
C CYS A 138 -16.87 29.87 -44.82
N GLU A 139 -16.32 31.07 -44.58
CA GLU A 139 -15.44 31.30 -43.43
C GLU A 139 -16.20 30.99 -42.14
N SER A 140 -15.47 30.43 -41.16
CA SER A 140 -15.82 30.33 -39.74
C SER A 140 -16.96 29.37 -39.36
N LEU A 141 -16.60 28.19 -38.84
CA LEU A 141 -17.37 27.54 -37.76
C LEU A 141 -16.55 26.43 -37.06
N PHE A 142 -15.36 26.76 -36.52
CA PHE A 142 -14.68 25.89 -35.56
C PHE A 142 -15.41 25.93 -34.20
N LEU A 143 -16.28 24.96 -33.91
CA LEU A 143 -16.98 24.79 -32.62
C LEU A 143 -16.60 23.49 -31.93
N HIS A 144 -16.38 23.38 -30.61
CA HIS A 144 -16.15 24.29 -29.47
C HIS A 144 -16.08 23.36 -28.21
N PHE A 145 -15.01 23.39 -27.40
CA PHE A 145 -14.89 22.55 -26.19
C PHE A 145 -15.80 23.05 -25.04
N SER A 146 -16.91 22.35 -24.77
CA SER A 146 -17.75 22.62 -23.58
C SER A 146 -17.27 21.80 -22.38
N LEU A 147 -16.69 22.47 -21.40
CA LEU A 147 -16.35 21.88 -20.10
C LEU A 147 -17.54 22.09 -19.14
N PHE A 148 -18.04 21.02 -18.53
CA PHE A 148 -19.27 21.07 -17.72
C PHE A 148 -18.95 21.20 -16.23
N VAL A 149 -19.62 22.12 -15.53
CA VAL A 149 -19.50 22.34 -14.08
C VAL A 149 -20.81 21.91 -13.42
N ILE A 150 -20.77 20.91 -12.52
CA ILE A 150 -21.99 20.28 -12.03
C ILE A 150 -22.01 20.11 -10.51
N LEU A 151 -23.10 20.53 -9.83
CA LEU A 151 -23.06 20.86 -8.39
C LEU A 151 -23.95 20.00 -7.46
N TYR A 152 -23.43 19.47 -6.33
CA TYR A 152 -24.18 18.59 -5.38
C TYR A 152 -24.13 18.97 -3.89
N PRO A 153 -25.14 18.55 -3.09
CA PRO A 153 -25.04 18.17 -1.68
C PRO A 153 -24.65 16.69 -1.47
N ILE A 154 -23.93 16.40 -0.37
CA ILE A 154 -23.16 15.17 -0.08
C ILE A 154 -23.96 13.85 -0.18
N SER A 155 -25.26 13.83 0.14
CA SER A 155 -26.05 12.61 0.34
C SER A 155 -26.45 11.82 -0.93
N ILE A 156 -26.17 12.33 -2.14
CA ILE A 156 -26.60 11.73 -3.41
C ILE A 156 -25.41 11.15 -4.22
N LEU A 157 -24.17 11.61 -3.97
CA LEU A 157 -22.98 11.23 -4.73
C LEU A 157 -22.62 9.73 -4.61
N GLU A 158 -22.94 9.12 -3.46
CA GLU A 158 -22.70 7.70 -3.20
C GLU A 158 -23.51 6.75 -4.11
N LYS A 159 -24.67 7.19 -4.64
CA LYS A 159 -25.54 6.35 -5.45
C LYS A 159 -25.15 6.29 -6.93
N ALA A 160 -24.50 7.33 -7.46
CA ALA A 160 -24.15 7.42 -8.87
C ALA A 160 -22.90 6.61 -9.24
N LEU A 161 -21.96 6.45 -8.30
CA LEU A 161 -20.70 5.71 -8.50
C LEU A 161 -20.87 4.17 -8.52
N ALA A 162 -22.10 3.66 -8.34
CA ALA A 162 -22.39 2.23 -8.18
C ALA A 162 -22.91 1.50 -9.44
N CYS A 163 -23.00 2.16 -10.61
CA CYS A 163 -23.57 1.53 -11.82
C CYS A 163 -22.56 0.63 -12.57
N ARG A 164 -22.77 -0.68 -12.44
CA ARG A 164 -21.96 -1.81 -12.92
C ARG A 164 -22.04 -2.29 -14.41
N PRO A 165 -22.97 -1.90 -15.30
CA PRO A 165 -23.16 -2.69 -16.54
C PRO A 165 -22.15 -2.47 -17.69
N LEU A 166 -21.21 -1.53 -17.59
CA LEU A 166 -20.36 -1.12 -18.73
C LEU A 166 -19.02 -1.88 -18.84
N LEU A 167 -18.69 -2.72 -17.85
CA LEU A 167 -17.35 -3.29 -17.64
C LEU A 167 -17.05 -4.62 -18.36
N GLU A 168 -18.04 -5.28 -18.95
CA GLU A 168 -17.91 -6.70 -19.33
C GLU A 168 -17.41 -6.99 -20.76
N SER A 169 -17.19 -6.00 -21.65
CA SER A 169 -16.95 -6.31 -23.08
C SER A 169 -15.53 -6.18 -23.65
N MET A 170 -14.49 -5.75 -22.92
CA MET A 170 -13.29 -5.20 -23.61
C MET A 170 -11.90 -5.76 -23.23
N GLN A 171 -11.81 -6.90 -22.53
CA GLN A 171 -10.50 -7.51 -22.25
C GLN A 171 -9.92 -8.26 -23.46
N LYS A 172 -8.95 -7.65 -24.18
CA LYS A 172 -7.87 -8.39 -24.88
C LYS A 172 -6.74 -7.48 -25.42
N ARG A 173 -5.51 -7.87 -25.05
CA ARG A 173 -4.16 -7.60 -25.64
C ARG A 173 -3.32 -6.51 -24.97
N GLY A 174 -2.03 -6.81 -24.81
CA GLY A 174 -1.10 -6.08 -23.98
C GLY A 174 0.25 -5.73 -24.63
N SER A 175 1.04 -5.02 -23.81
CA SER A 175 2.49 -4.79 -23.77
C SER A 175 3.24 -4.32 -25.02
N ASN A 176 3.92 -3.16 -24.92
CA ASN A 176 5.38 -3.12 -24.77
C ASN A 176 5.90 -1.70 -24.49
N ALA A 177 6.87 -1.61 -23.58
CA ALA A 177 7.54 -0.39 -23.14
C ALA A 177 8.83 -0.15 -23.92
N LYS A 178 9.12 1.12 -24.28
CA LYS A 178 10.47 1.70 -24.33
C LYS A 178 10.43 3.23 -24.56
N SER A 179 11.48 3.86 -24.02
CA SER A 179 11.98 5.24 -24.17
C SER A 179 11.20 6.41 -23.55
N LEU A 180 11.60 6.80 -22.34
CA LEU A 180 11.45 8.14 -21.77
C LEU A 180 12.86 8.64 -21.39
N GLN A 181 13.51 9.38 -22.28
CA GLN A 181 14.81 10.02 -21.97
C GLN A 181 14.91 11.47 -22.48
N GLU A 182 13.80 12.13 -22.83
CA GLU A 182 13.87 13.41 -23.57
C GLU A 182 13.13 14.59 -22.92
N CYS A 183 12.82 14.55 -21.62
CA CYS A 183 12.13 15.69 -20.96
C CYS A 183 13.03 16.71 -20.25
N GLY A 184 14.36 16.61 -20.28
CA GLY A 184 15.24 17.66 -19.75
C GLY A 184 14.96 18.09 -18.29
N ILE A 185 14.32 17.21 -17.51
CA ILE A 185 14.11 17.39 -16.08
C ILE A 185 15.40 16.93 -15.42
N ASP A 186 16.04 17.82 -14.68
CA ASP A 186 17.08 17.43 -13.75
C ASP A 186 16.43 16.57 -12.64
N MET A 187 16.51 15.24 -12.82
CA MET A 187 15.98 14.28 -11.84
C MET A 187 16.65 14.44 -10.46
N ASP A 188 17.86 15.02 -10.41
CA ASP A 188 18.60 15.19 -9.16
C ASP A 188 17.95 16.24 -8.24
N ALA A 189 17.12 17.14 -8.78
CA ALA A 189 16.50 18.22 -8.02
C ALA A 189 15.21 17.81 -7.27
N VAL A 190 14.57 16.68 -7.62
CA VAL A 190 13.25 16.30 -7.06
C VAL A 190 13.35 15.25 -5.95
N LEU A 191 14.42 14.47 -5.88
CA LEU A 191 14.62 13.47 -4.82
C LEU A 191 16.12 13.31 -4.52
N SER A 192 16.72 14.29 -3.84
CA SER A 192 18.05 14.14 -3.24
C SER A 192 17.98 13.31 -1.94
N TYR A 193 17.36 12.12 -2.01
CA TYR A 193 17.49 11.16 -0.91
C TYR A 193 18.81 10.41 -1.13
N LYS A 194 19.78 10.68 -0.26
CA LYS A 194 21.09 10.02 -0.19
C LYS A 194 21.03 8.48 -0.34
N PHE A 195 19.90 7.87 0.00
CA PHE A 195 19.73 6.42 0.12
C PHE A 195 18.77 5.77 -0.89
N ILE A 196 18.24 6.47 -1.92
CA ILE A 196 17.20 5.91 -2.82
C ILE A 196 17.57 4.52 -3.35
N ASP A 197 18.72 4.43 -4.02
CA ASP A 197 19.13 3.17 -4.64
C ASP A 197 19.36 2.07 -3.60
N GLU A 198 19.90 2.42 -2.42
CA GLU A 198 20.08 1.49 -1.31
C GLU A 198 18.75 1.00 -0.75
N LEU A 199 17.76 1.89 -0.59
CA LEU A 199 16.43 1.56 -0.11
C LEU A 199 15.73 0.61 -1.09
N ILE A 200 15.72 0.94 -2.38
CA ILE A 200 15.11 0.12 -3.43
C ILE A 200 15.78 -1.25 -3.49
N LYS A 201 17.13 -1.30 -3.44
CA LYS A 201 17.89 -2.55 -3.47
C LYS A 201 17.61 -3.41 -2.24
N THR A 202 17.61 -2.81 -1.05
CA THR A 202 17.30 -3.50 0.21
C THR A 202 15.88 -4.06 0.19
N ALA A 203 14.89 -3.26 -0.19
CA ALA A 203 13.49 -3.67 -0.20
C ALA A 203 13.25 -4.81 -1.21
N LYS A 204 13.84 -4.72 -2.41
CA LYS A 204 13.81 -5.80 -3.42
C LYS A 204 14.50 -7.08 -2.92
N TYR A 205 15.63 -6.97 -2.23
CA TYR A 205 16.31 -8.13 -1.66
C TYR A 205 15.45 -8.81 -0.58
N ILE A 206 14.84 -8.03 0.31
CA ILE A 206 13.94 -8.57 1.34
C ILE A 206 12.75 -9.30 0.68
N ALA A 207 12.25 -8.77 -0.45
CA ALA A 207 11.18 -9.35 -1.25
C ALA A 207 11.62 -10.45 -2.25
N THR A 208 12.77 -11.11 -2.02
CA THR A 208 13.23 -12.22 -2.86
C THR A 208 12.28 -13.43 -2.77
N PRO A 209 11.77 -13.98 -3.89
CA PRO A 209 10.98 -15.22 -3.87
C PRO A 209 11.74 -16.38 -3.22
N GLY A 210 11.07 -17.18 -2.39
CA GLY A 210 11.72 -18.25 -1.61
C GLY A 210 12.33 -17.77 -0.28
N LYS A 211 12.22 -16.48 0.06
CA LYS A 211 12.70 -15.94 1.33
C LYS A 211 11.62 -15.13 2.04
N GLY A 212 11.75 -15.00 3.35
CA GLY A 212 10.93 -14.09 4.16
C GLY A 212 11.68 -13.56 5.38
N ILE A 213 10.94 -12.99 6.33
CA ILE A 213 11.49 -12.30 7.49
C ILE A 213 11.17 -13.09 8.77
N LEU A 214 12.18 -13.29 9.61
CA LEU A 214 11.98 -13.70 11.00
C LEU A 214 11.73 -12.45 11.86
N ALA A 215 10.58 -12.36 12.51
CA ALA A 215 10.29 -11.30 13.46
C ALA A 215 10.72 -11.74 14.87
N ALA A 216 11.94 -11.36 15.29
CA ALA A 216 12.54 -11.65 16.59
C ALA A 216 12.65 -10.38 17.47
N ASP A 217 11.70 -9.46 17.27
CA ASP A 217 11.66 -8.11 17.84
C ASP A 217 10.74 -7.99 19.05
N GLU A 218 10.51 -9.12 19.74
CA GLU A 218 9.77 -9.11 21.00
C GLU A 218 10.45 -8.19 22.02
N SER A 219 9.68 -7.28 22.62
CA SER A 219 10.18 -6.46 23.73
C SER A 219 10.53 -7.35 24.92
N THR A 220 11.27 -6.82 25.90
CA THR A 220 11.58 -7.54 27.15
C THR A 220 10.32 -8.07 27.84
N GLY A 221 9.21 -7.32 27.79
CA GLY A 221 7.92 -7.77 28.32
C GLY A 221 7.28 -8.88 27.48
N THR A 222 7.26 -8.71 26.15
CA THR A 222 6.67 -9.69 25.23
C THR A 222 7.41 -11.04 25.28
N ILE A 223 8.75 -11.01 25.25
CA ILE A 223 9.57 -12.23 25.28
C ILE A 223 9.52 -12.90 26.65
N GLY A 224 9.32 -12.13 27.72
CA GLY A 224 9.09 -12.67 29.06
C GLY A 224 7.89 -13.62 29.10
N LYS A 225 6.76 -13.23 28.51
CA LYS A 225 5.57 -14.10 28.41
C LYS A 225 5.89 -15.40 27.66
N ARG A 226 6.69 -15.33 26.60
CA ARG A 226 7.10 -16.52 25.82
C ARG A 226 8.02 -17.44 26.62
N LEU A 227 9.04 -16.89 27.30
CA LEU A 227 9.94 -17.68 28.14
C LEU A 227 9.20 -18.32 29.33
N SER A 228 8.28 -17.59 29.96
CA SER A 228 7.43 -18.15 31.03
C SER A 228 6.59 -19.33 30.56
N SER A 229 6.12 -19.34 29.31
CA SER A 229 5.33 -20.47 28.76
C SER A 229 6.10 -21.80 28.68
N ILE A 230 7.43 -21.76 28.76
CA ILE A 230 8.32 -22.92 28.79
C ILE A 230 9.09 -23.02 30.12
N ASN A 231 8.63 -22.31 31.16
CA ASN A 231 9.26 -22.25 32.48
C ASN A 231 10.72 -21.75 32.47
N VAL A 232 11.04 -20.81 31.59
CA VAL A 232 12.36 -20.15 31.53
C VAL A 232 12.25 -18.73 32.09
N GLU A 233 13.23 -18.35 32.91
CA GLU A 233 13.30 -17.02 33.51
C GLU A 233 13.64 -15.94 32.48
N ASN A 234 13.01 -14.76 32.57
CA ASN A 234 13.26 -13.63 31.69
C ASN A 234 14.48 -12.79 32.13
N ILE A 235 15.67 -13.36 31.97
CA ILE A 235 16.96 -12.67 32.15
C ILE A 235 17.65 -12.46 30.80
N GLU A 236 18.56 -11.50 30.74
CA GLU A 236 19.26 -11.14 29.50
C GLU A 236 19.97 -12.33 28.84
N SER A 237 20.66 -13.15 29.63
CA SER A 237 21.36 -14.34 29.12
C SER A 237 20.42 -15.35 28.45
N ASN A 238 19.20 -15.54 28.96
CA ASN A 238 18.22 -16.44 28.34
C ASN A 238 17.61 -15.84 27.07
N ARG A 239 17.41 -14.52 27.03
CA ARG A 239 17.00 -13.83 25.80
C ARG A 239 18.09 -13.97 24.75
N GLN A 240 19.33 -13.67 25.10
CA GLN A 240 20.51 -13.81 24.24
C GLN A 240 20.68 -15.25 23.74
N ALA A 241 20.54 -16.27 24.60
CA ALA A 241 20.62 -17.68 24.21
C ALA A 241 19.54 -18.10 23.19
N LEU A 242 18.30 -17.60 23.33
CA LEU A 242 17.23 -17.85 22.35
C LEU A 242 17.55 -17.20 21.00
N ARG A 243 18.08 -15.97 21.01
CA ARG A 243 18.48 -15.27 19.77
C ARG A 243 19.65 -15.95 19.09
N GLU A 244 20.65 -16.35 19.87
CA GLU A 244 21.80 -17.10 19.40
C GLU A 244 21.39 -18.43 18.76
N LEU A 245 20.49 -19.19 19.40
CA LEU A 245 19.91 -20.42 18.83
C LEU A 245 19.34 -20.20 17.43
N LEU A 246 18.58 -19.12 17.24
CA LEU A 246 17.92 -18.80 15.96
C LEU A 246 18.92 -18.31 14.91
N PHE A 247 19.84 -17.43 15.28
CA PHE A 247 20.70 -16.72 14.32
C PHE A 247 21.95 -17.48 13.93
N THR A 248 22.39 -18.45 14.73
CA THR A 248 23.60 -19.23 14.44
C THR A 248 23.32 -20.51 13.64
N TYR A 249 22.06 -20.78 13.31
CA TYR A 249 21.72 -21.96 12.54
C TYR A 249 21.81 -21.74 11.02
N GLY A 250 23.03 -21.86 10.48
CA GLY A 250 23.34 -21.59 9.07
C GLY A 250 22.49 -22.34 8.05
N LYS A 251 21.88 -23.49 8.39
CA LYS A 251 20.96 -24.20 7.48
C LYS A 251 19.62 -23.48 7.28
N ALA A 252 19.16 -22.69 8.25
CA ALA A 252 17.87 -21.99 8.20
C ALA A 252 17.96 -20.60 7.55
N LEU A 253 19.11 -19.92 7.70
CA LEU A 253 19.31 -18.55 7.22
C LEU A 253 19.11 -18.35 5.70
N PRO A 254 19.39 -19.31 4.80
CA PRO A 254 19.11 -19.16 3.37
C PRO A 254 17.65 -18.88 3.02
N TYR A 255 16.70 -19.29 3.88
CA TYR A 255 15.26 -19.07 3.71
C TYR A 255 14.79 -17.72 4.29
N LEU A 256 15.71 -16.97 4.90
CA LEU A 256 15.45 -15.67 5.48
C LEU A 256 16.17 -14.60 4.66
N SER A 257 15.46 -13.53 4.31
CA SER A 257 16.03 -12.34 3.70
C SER A 257 16.32 -11.25 4.73
N GLY A 258 15.61 -11.26 5.86
CA GLY A 258 15.88 -10.36 6.97
C GLY A 258 15.40 -10.89 8.33
N VAL A 259 15.90 -10.26 9.40
CA VAL A 259 15.47 -10.51 10.78
C VAL A 259 15.16 -9.18 11.43
N ILE A 260 13.95 -9.03 11.98
CA ILE A 260 13.61 -7.85 12.80
C ILE A 260 14.10 -8.12 14.22
N LEU A 261 14.89 -7.19 14.76
CA LEU A 261 15.47 -7.24 16.10
C LEU A 261 14.78 -6.24 17.03
N PHE A 262 14.82 -6.54 18.33
CA PHE A 262 14.62 -5.54 19.37
C PHE A 262 15.93 -4.82 19.64
N GLU A 263 15.87 -3.61 20.21
CA GLU A 263 17.05 -2.75 20.42
C GLU A 263 18.13 -3.45 21.27
N GLU A 264 17.73 -4.16 22.33
CA GLU A 264 18.66 -4.97 23.13
C GLU A 264 19.45 -5.96 22.24
N THR A 265 18.75 -6.67 21.35
CA THR A 265 19.36 -7.70 20.50
C THR A 265 20.24 -7.12 19.40
N LEU A 266 19.95 -5.91 18.90
CA LEU A 266 20.78 -5.24 17.89
C LEU A 266 22.22 -5.03 18.37
N TYR A 267 22.40 -4.79 19.66
CA TYR A 267 23.71 -4.57 20.29
C TYR A 267 24.24 -5.79 21.06
N GLN A 268 23.49 -6.89 21.10
CA GLN A 268 23.92 -8.13 21.72
C GLN A 268 24.92 -8.90 20.85
N LYS A 269 25.63 -9.79 21.52
CA LYS A 269 26.64 -10.68 20.95
C LYS A 269 26.26 -12.13 21.23
N THR A 270 26.75 -13.03 20.40
CA THR A 270 26.82 -14.47 20.67
C THR A 270 27.71 -14.75 21.89
N SER A 271 27.64 -15.99 22.39
CA SER A 271 28.44 -16.44 23.53
C SER A 271 29.96 -16.45 23.27
N ASP A 272 30.38 -16.48 22.00
CA ASP A 272 31.79 -16.33 21.57
C ASP A 272 32.19 -14.88 21.26
N GLY A 273 31.30 -13.90 21.51
CA GLY A 273 31.59 -12.48 21.47
C GLY A 273 31.33 -11.79 20.13
N LYS A 274 30.80 -12.50 19.13
CA LYS A 274 30.48 -11.94 17.82
C LYS A 274 29.14 -11.18 17.83
N PRO A 275 29.06 -9.93 17.33
CA PRO A 275 27.79 -9.22 17.22
C PRO A 275 26.76 -9.98 16.38
N PHE A 276 25.50 -10.05 16.82
CA PHE A 276 24.45 -10.74 16.05
C PHE A 276 24.25 -10.13 14.66
N VAL A 277 24.43 -8.82 14.53
CA VAL A 277 24.37 -8.13 13.23
C VAL A 277 25.39 -8.67 12.23
N GLU A 278 26.60 -9.00 12.69
CA GLU A 278 27.65 -9.58 11.83
C GLU A 278 27.31 -11.03 11.44
N VAL A 279 26.80 -11.83 12.40
CA VAL A 279 26.33 -13.20 12.13
C VAL A 279 25.28 -13.21 11.02
N LEU A 280 24.31 -12.30 11.08
CA LEU A 280 23.25 -12.18 10.07
C LEU A 280 23.81 -11.73 8.71
N GLN A 281 24.65 -10.69 8.70
CA GLN A 281 25.23 -10.14 7.48
C GLN A 281 26.11 -11.14 6.72
N GLU A 282 26.95 -11.91 7.41
CA GLU A 282 27.77 -12.97 6.80
C GLU A 282 26.94 -14.08 6.15
N ASN A 283 25.72 -14.28 6.63
CA ASN A 283 24.77 -15.24 6.07
C ASN A 283 23.80 -14.60 5.08
N ASN A 284 24.08 -13.37 4.62
CA ASN A 284 23.23 -12.60 3.70
C ASN A 284 21.81 -12.38 4.22
N VAL A 285 21.65 -12.25 5.54
CA VAL A 285 20.38 -11.91 6.18
C VAL A 285 20.46 -10.47 6.65
N ILE A 286 19.54 -9.63 6.18
CA ILE A 286 19.58 -8.21 6.50
C ILE A 286 19.08 -8.01 7.95
N PRO A 287 19.82 -7.27 8.81
CA PRO A 287 19.29 -6.87 10.12
C PRO A 287 18.27 -5.74 9.97
N GLY A 288 17.15 -5.88 10.67
CA GLY A 288 16.12 -4.86 10.81
C GLY A 288 15.85 -4.54 12.28
N ILE A 289 15.20 -3.42 12.54
CA ILE A 289 14.99 -2.90 13.90
C ILE A 289 13.53 -2.48 14.13
N LYS A 290 12.94 -2.92 15.24
CA LYS A 290 11.67 -2.34 15.72
C LYS A 290 11.93 -0.95 16.30
N VAL A 291 11.22 0.06 15.79
CA VAL A 291 11.44 1.46 16.22
C VAL A 291 10.23 2.11 16.87
N ASP A 292 9.04 1.53 16.79
CA ASP A 292 7.89 1.99 17.56
C ASP A 292 8.09 1.79 19.08
N LYS A 293 7.44 2.64 19.87
CA LYS A 293 7.43 2.59 21.34
C LYS A 293 6.09 2.09 21.87
N GLY A 294 5.43 1.20 21.12
CA GLY A 294 4.13 0.62 21.47
C GLY A 294 2.94 1.53 21.22
N VAL A 295 1.77 1.06 21.64
CA VAL A 295 0.47 1.70 21.41
C VAL A 295 -0.01 2.47 22.63
N VAL A 296 -0.78 3.53 22.40
CA VAL A 296 -1.51 4.30 23.40
C VAL A 296 -2.97 4.45 22.97
N GLU A 297 -3.88 4.52 23.93
CA GLU A 297 -5.32 4.62 23.64
C GLU A 297 -5.70 6.00 23.11
N LEU A 298 -6.59 6.02 22.11
CA LEU A 298 -7.16 7.25 21.57
C LEU A 298 -8.36 7.68 22.42
N ALA A 299 -8.23 8.81 23.10
CA ALA A 299 -9.31 9.38 23.91
C ALA A 299 -10.58 9.61 23.06
N GLY A 300 -11.74 9.33 23.63
CA GLY A 300 -13.03 9.46 22.93
C GLY A 300 -13.35 8.31 21.97
N THR A 301 -12.48 7.30 21.86
CA THR A 301 -12.77 6.05 21.14
C THR A 301 -13.11 4.94 22.11
N ASN A 302 -13.76 3.88 21.61
CA ASN A 302 -13.98 2.67 22.39
C ASN A 302 -12.71 1.81 22.36
N GLY A 303 -11.69 2.18 23.13
CA GLY A 303 -10.45 1.40 23.28
C GLY A 303 -9.71 1.12 21.96
N GLU A 304 -9.71 2.08 21.04
CA GLU A 304 -8.83 2.08 19.87
C GLU A 304 -7.50 2.75 20.21
N THR A 305 -6.50 2.55 19.36
CA THR A 305 -5.13 2.96 19.67
C THR A 305 -4.47 3.73 18.54
N THR A 306 -3.51 4.57 18.89
CA THR A 306 -2.46 5.06 18.00
C THR A 306 -1.10 4.59 18.50
N THR A 307 -0.05 4.74 17.69
CA THR A 307 1.29 4.25 18.00
C THR A 307 2.25 5.41 18.24
N GLN A 308 3.10 5.30 19.25
CA GLN A 308 4.06 6.32 19.65
C GLN A 308 5.50 5.94 19.26
N GLY A 309 6.41 6.92 19.28
CA GLY A 309 7.84 6.68 19.01
C GLY A 309 8.52 7.72 18.09
N PHE A 310 7.81 8.77 17.68
CA PHE A 310 8.32 9.81 16.77
C PHE A 310 9.42 10.67 17.39
N ASP A 311 9.33 10.95 18.69
CA ASP A 311 10.33 11.74 19.38
C ASP A 311 11.69 11.05 19.28
N SER A 312 12.68 11.78 18.77
CA SER A 312 14.04 11.30 18.46
C SER A 312 14.15 10.19 17.39
N LEU A 313 13.07 9.87 16.65
CA LEU A 313 13.09 8.76 15.69
C LEU A 313 14.21 8.89 14.66
N GLY A 314 14.42 10.06 14.05
CA GLY A 314 15.50 10.27 13.07
C GLY A 314 16.88 9.98 13.65
N ALA A 315 17.18 10.51 14.85
CA ALA A 315 18.46 10.26 15.52
C ALA A 315 18.65 8.77 15.86
N ARG A 316 17.60 8.08 16.29
CA ARG A 316 17.63 6.63 16.53
C ARG A 316 17.86 5.85 15.23
N CYS A 317 17.17 6.19 14.14
CA CYS A 317 17.38 5.58 12.83
C CYS A 317 18.83 5.70 12.36
N GLN A 318 19.47 6.87 12.55
CA GLN A 318 20.89 7.06 12.22
C GLN A 318 21.80 6.15 13.04
N GLN A 319 21.52 5.98 14.34
CA GLN A 319 22.27 5.08 15.21
C GLN A 319 22.08 3.62 14.79
N TYR A 320 20.84 3.20 14.50
CA TYR A 320 20.56 1.84 14.06
C TYR A 320 21.17 1.53 12.69
N TYR A 321 21.16 2.48 11.76
CA TYR A 321 21.84 2.32 10.46
C TYR A 321 23.35 2.10 10.66
N LYS A 322 23.99 2.90 11.55
CA LYS A 322 25.40 2.73 11.94
C LYS A 322 25.67 1.39 12.62
N ALA A 323 24.72 0.88 13.39
CA ALA A 323 24.78 -0.44 14.03
C ALA A 323 24.56 -1.61 13.05
N GLY A 324 24.23 -1.34 11.77
CA GLY A 324 24.11 -2.36 10.73
C GLY A 324 22.68 -2.69 10.31
N ALA A 325 21.66 -2.06 10.90
CA ALA A 325 20.28 -2.21 10.43
C ALA A 325 20.09 -1.57 9.06
N ARG A 326 19.22 -2.14 8.22
CA ARG A 326 18.86 -1.60 6.89
C ARG A 326 17.37 -1.51 6.63
N PHE A 327 16.56 -2.01 7.55
CA PHE A 327 15.12 -1.81 7.53
C PHE A 327 14.58 -1.61 8.94
N ALA A 328 13.41 -1.00 9.03
CA ALA A 328 12.73 -0.72 10.29
C ALA A 328 11.34 -1.36 10.29
N LYS A 329 10.77 -1.50 11.48
CA LYS A 329 9.39 -1.96 11.68
C LYS A 329 8.64 -1.02 12.63
N TRP A 330 7.42 -0.68 12.26
CA TRP A 330 6.49 0.07 13.09
C TRP A 330 5.09 -0.53 13.01
N ARG A 331 4.58 -0.98 14.15
CA ARG A 331 3.26 -1.62 14.23
C ARG A 331 2.18 -0.63 14.66
N ALA A 332 1.22 -0.39 13.79
CA ALA A 332 -0.09 0.17 14.13
C ALA A 332 -1.11 -0.93 14.41
N VAL A 333 -2.08 -0.65 15.28
CA VAL A 333 -3.08 -1.62 15.71
C VAL A 333 -4.48 -1.05 15.55
N LEU A 334 -5.30 -1.75 14.79
CA LEU A 334 -6.70 -1.44 14.57
C LEU A 334 -7.53 -2.67 14.96
N LYS A 335 -8.81 -2.45 15.22
CA LYS A 335 -9.73 -3.53 15.60
C LYS A 335 -11.04 -3.42 14.85
N ILE A 336 -11.71 -4.56 14.69
CA ILE A 336 -13.05 -4.63 14.11
C ILE A 336 -14.05 -4.77 15.25
N GLY A 337 -15.04 -3.90 15.27
CA GLY A 337 -16.17 -3.98 16.20
C GLY A 337 -17.44 -3.40 15.57
N PRO A 338 -18.47 -3.13 16.39
CA PRO A 338 -19.72 -2.54 15.90
C PRO A 338 -19.49 -1.18 15.24
N THR A 339 -18.60 -0.37 15.82
CA THR A 339 -18.27 0.99 15.38
C THR A 339 -16.80 1.16 14.98
N GLU A 340 -15.97 0.13 15.22
CA GLU A 340 -14.54 0.13 14.93
C GLU A 340 -14.20 -0.64 13.64
N PRO A 341 -13.13 -0.26 12.92
CA PRO A 341 -12.25 0.87 13.20
C PRO A 341 -12.93 2.20 12.89
N SER A 342 -12.83 3.17 13.80
CA SER A 342 -13.36 4.51 13.58
C SER A 342 -12.50 5.29 12.58
N GLU A 343 -13.08 6.32 11.95
CA GLU A 343 -12.34 7.21 11.06
C GLU A 343 -11.12 7.83 11.77
N LEU A 344 -11.27 8.22 13.04
CA LEU A 344 -10.16 8.76 13.83
C LEU A 344 -9.01 7.75 13.97
N SER A 345 -9.33 6.51 14.30
CA SER A 345 -8.34 5.43 14.45
C SER A 345 -7.61 5.14 13.13
N ILE A 346 -8.35 5.09 12.01
CA ILE A 346 -7.77 4.89 10.68
C ILE A 346 -6.81 6.04 10.34
N GLN A 347 -7.26 7.29 10.46
CA GLN A 347 -6.46 8.45 10.08
C GLN A 347 -5.22 8.61 10.96
N GLN A 348 -5.33 8.43 12.28
CA GLN A 348 -4.18 8.57 13.18
C GLN A 348 -3.11 7.52 12.92
N ASN A 349 -3.50 6.26 12.67
CA ASN A 349 -2.54 5.20 12.36
C ASN A 349 -1.94 5.36 10.96
N ALA A 350 -2.73 5.76 9.95
CA ALA A 350 -2.22 6.00 8.59
C ALA A 350 -1.20 7.15 8.56
N GLN A 351 -1.53 8.29 9.18
CA GLN A 351 -0.61 9.44 9.29
C GLN A 351 0.64 9.08 10.10
N GLY A 352 0.48 8.32 11.19
CA GLY A 352 1.60 7.85 11.99
C GLY A 352 2.56 6.96 11.21
N LEU A 353 2.04 5.99 10.46
CA LEU A 353 2.82 5.12 9.59
C LEU A 353 3.54 5.89 8.48
N ALA A 354 2.87 6.87 7.86
CA ALA A 354 3.48 7.69 6.82
C ALA A 354 4.65 8.55 7.34
N ARG A 355 4.45 9.20 8.49
CA ARG A 355 5.50 9.98 9.16
C ARG A 355 6.68 9.10 9.58
N TYR A 356 6.42 7.90 10.09
CA TYR A 356 7.48 6.94 10.42
C TYR A 356 8.27 6.53 9.17
N ALA A 357 7.57 6.25 8.07
CA ALA A 357 8.18 5.76 6.84
C ALA A 357 9.13 6.78 6.23
N ILE A 358 8.73 8.05 6.13
CA ILE A 358 9.58 9.10 5.56
C ILE A 358 10.84 9.34 6.42
N ILE A 359 10.70 9.36 7.75
CA ILE A 359 11.84 9.50 8.68
C ILE A 359 12.81 8.31 8.53
N CYS A 360 12.31 7.09 8.29
CA CYS A 360 13.19 5.95 8.06
C CYS A 360 13.97 6.08 6.74
N GLN A 361 13.29 6.49 5.66
CA GLN A 361 13.92 6.65 4.34
C GLN A 361 14.98 7.75 4.32
N GLU A 362 14.74 8.88 5.00
CA GLU A 362 15.74 9.95 5.20
C GLU A 362 17.03 9.43 5.85
N ASN A 363 16.94 8.36 6.64
CA ASN A 363 18.03 7.81 7.43
C ASN A 363 18.49 6.43 6.93
N GLY A 364 18.12 6.05 5.70
CA GLY A 364 18.64 4.86 5.01
C GLY A 364 18.03 3.52 5.46
N LEU A 365 16.90 3.55 6.15
CA LEU A 365 16.18 2.34 6.58
C LEU A 365 14.92 2.15 5.74
N VAL A 366 14.76 0.97 5.12
CA VAL A 366 13.50 0.58 4.47
C VAL A 366 12.40 0.44 5.53
N PRO A 367 11.29 1.21 5.48
CA PRO A 367 10.23 1.05 6.45
C PRO A 367 9.32 -0.13 6.07
N ILE A 368 9.19 -1.09 6.98
CA ILE A 368 8.05 -2.02 6.99
C ILE A 368 6.87 -1.29 7.62
N VAL A 369 5.82 -1.09 6.83
CA VAL A 369 4.56 -0.44 7.20
C VAL A 369 3.59 -1.54 7.69
N GLU A 370 3.28 -1.58 8.98
CA GLU A 370 2.47 -2.65 9.60
C GLU A 370 1.15 -2.11 10.18
N PRO A 371 0.08 -1.96 9.36
CA PRO A 371 -1.26 -1.65 9.84
C PRO A 371 -2.00 -2.95 10.21
N GLU A 372 -1.75 -3.49 11.40
CA GLU A 372 -2.39 -4.74 11.83
C GLU A 372 -3.84 -4.50 12.25
N ILE A 373 -4.77 -5.14 11.55
CA ILE A 373 -6.16 -5.28 11.99
C ILE A 373 -6.27 -6.58 12.79
N LEU A 374 -6.65 -6.44 14.07
CA LEU A 374 -6.80 -7.56 14.99
C LEU A 374 -7.94 -8.48 14.55
N THR A 375 -7.73 -9.78 14.78
CA THR A 375 -8.73 -10.83 14.47
C THR A 375 -9.81 -10.96 15.54
N ASP A 376 -9.72 -10.26 16.67
CA ASP A 376 -10.66 -10.38 17.79
C ASP A 376 -12.13 -10.19 17.37
N GLY A 377 -13.01 -11.07 17.84
CA GLY A 377 -14.46 -10.96 17.72
C GLY A 377 -15.10 -11.96 16.75
N ALA A 378 -16.40 -11.80 16.50
CA ALA A 378 -17.23 -12.74 15.74
C ALA A 378 -17.57 -12.25 14.30
N HIS A 379 -16.73 -11.37 13.74
CA HIS A 379 -16.94 -10.81 12.40
C HIS A 379 -16.64 -11.82 11.30
N ASP A 380 -17.40 -11.79 10.20
CA ASP A 380 -17.11 -12.64 9.06
C ASP A 380 -15.90 -12.14 8.25
N ILE A 381 -15.41 -12.98 7.33
CA ILE A 381 -14.28 -12.64 6.47
C ILE A 381 -14.55 -11.42 5.57
N LYS A 382 -15.82 -11.17 5.21
CA LYS A 382 -16.21 -10.03 4.37
C LYS A 382 -16.04 -8.71 5.12
N LYS A 383 -16.38 -8.68 6.42
CA LYS A 383 -16.13 -7.53 7.28
C LYS A 383 -14.64 -7.29 7.46
N CYS A 384 -13.83 -8.34 7.62
CA CYS A 384 -12.37 -8.21 7.64
C CYS A 384 -11.83 -7.65 6.33
N ALA A 385 -12.32 -8.13 5.18
CA ALA A 385 -11.94 -7.63 3.86
C ALA A 385 -12.25 -6.15 3.69
N ALA A 386 -13.48 -5.73 4.03
CA ALA A 386 -13.90 -4.34 3.96
C ALA A 386 -13.04 -3.43 4.86
N ALA A 387 -12.77 -3.85 6.10
CA ALA A 387 -11.90 -3.10 7.00
C ALA A 387 -10.47 -3.00 6.45
N THR A 388 -9.94 -4.11 5.91
CA THR A 388 -8.60 -4.15 5.31
C THR A 388 -8.49 -3.22 4.11
N GLU A 389 -9.47 -3.23 3.20
CA GLU A 389 -9.48 -2.33 2.04
C GLU A 389 -9.53 -0.86 2.46
N THR A 390 -10.41 -0.49 3.39
CA THR A 390 -10.52 0.89 3.89
C THR A 390 -9.22 1.36 4.54
N VAL A 391 -8.62 0.54 5.41
CA VAL A 391 -7.39 0.88 6.13
C VAL A 391 -6.22 1.00 5.17
N LEU A 392 -6.03 0.05 4.25
CA LEU A 392 -4.92 0.10 3.29
C LEU A 392 -5.04 1.28 2.32
N ALA A 393 -6.25 1.62 1.87
CA ALA A 393 -6.47 2.81 1.05
C ALA A 393 -6.05 4.10 1.79
N ALA A 394 -6.43 4.23 3.07
CA ALA A 394 -6.01 5.37 3.89
C ALA A 394 -4.49 5.40 4.12
N VAL A 395 -3.87 4.25 4.38
CA VAL A 395 -2.42 4.13 4.56
C VAL A 395 -1.67 4.56 3.30
N TYR A 396 -2.02 4.04 2.11
CA TYR A 396 -1.31 4.42 0.89
C TYR A 396 -1.56 5.86 0.47
N LYS A 397 -2.75 6.43 0.76
CA LYS A 397 -2.98 7.86 0.61
C LYS A 397 -2.05 8.68 1.51
N ALA A 398 -1.93 8.31 2.78
CA ALA A 398 -1.04 8.99 3.71
C ALA A 398 0.45 8.85 3.31
N LEU A 399 0.89 7.66 2.87
CA LEU A 399 2.24 7.45 2.37
C LEU A 399 2.56 8.38 1.18
N ASN A 400 1.61 8.52 0.24
CA ASN A 400 1.75 9.43 -0.89
C ASN A 400 1.81 10.90 -0.46
N ASP A 401 0.96 11.31 0.48
CA ASP A 401 0.94 12.69 1.02
C ASP A 401 2.23 13.07 1.74
N HIS A 402 2.94 12.09 2.30
CA HIS A 402 4.25 12.27 2.95
C HIS A 402 5.43 12.02 1.99
N HIS A 403 5.17 11.86 0.70
CA HIS A 403 6.17 11.68 -0.34
C HIS A 403 7.06 10.43 -0.15
N VAL A 404 6.51 9.39 0.46
CA VAL A 404 7.23 8.14 0.70
C VAL A 404 7.49 7.40 -0.62
N LEU A 405 8.76 7.02 -0.84
CA LEU A 405 9.18 6.23 -2.00
C LEU A 405 8.71 4.77 -1.84
N LEU A 406 7.66 4.38 -2.56
CA LEU A 406 7.03 3.05 -2.39
C LEU A 406 7.96 1.88 -2.75
N GLU A 407 8.82 2.05 -3.75
CA GLU A 407 9.84 1.10 -4.19
C GLU A 407 10.86 0.77 -3.09
N GLY A 408 11.02 1.69 -2.14
CA GLY A 408 11.86 1.56 -0.95
C GLY A 408 11.07 1.26 0.32
N THR A 409 9.87 0.67 0.23
CA THR A 409 9.05 0.23 1.38
C THR A 409 8.73 -1.27 1.33
N LEU A 410 8.15 -1.79 2.41
CA LEU A 410 7.48 -3.08 2.43
C LEU A 410 6.16 -2.93 3.21
N LEU A 411 5.15 -3.72 2.83
CA LEU A 411 3.89 -3.79 3.58
C LEU A 411 3.86 -5.06 4.44
N LYS A 412 3.45 -4.94 5.71
CA LYS A 412 3.18 -6.06 6.61
C LYS A 412 1.74 -6.01 7.10
N PRO A 413 0.78 -6.48 6.30
CA PRO A 413 -0.63 -6.47 6.70
C PRO A 413 -0.99 -7.77 7.42
N ASN A 414 -2.15 -7.77 8.09
CA ASN A 414 -2.85 -9.01 8.41
C ASN A 414 -3.30 -9.73 7.12
N MET A 415 -3.39 -11.06 7.17
CA MET A 415 -4.21 -11.79 6.20
C MET A 415 -5.69 -11.46 6.46
N VAL A 416 -6.54 -11.58 5.44
CA VAL A 416 -7.98 -11.39 5.59
C VAL A 416 -8.61 -12.69 6.06
N THR A 417 -9.01 -12.74 7.33
CA THR A 417 -9.57 -13.94 7.97
C THR A 417 -10.91 -13.62 8.65
N PRO A 418 -11.75 -14.63 8.95
CA PRO A 418 -12.82 -14.46 9.92
C PRO A 418 -12.26 -14.05 11.29
N GLY A 419 -13.13 -13.52 12.13
CA GLY A 419 -12.80 -13.20 13.51
C GLY A 419 -12.50 -14.45 14.34
N SER A 420 -11.81 -14.28 15.46
CA SER A 420 -11.36 -15.36 16.36
C SER A 420 -12.51 -16.21 16.90
N ASP A 421 -13.70 -15.62 17.02
CA ASP A 421 -14.89 -16.25 17.55
C ASP A 421 -15.81 -16.78 16.43
N SER A 422 -15.41 -16.61 15.17
CA SER A 422 -16.12 -17.09 13.99
C SER A 422 -15.60 -18.45 13.51
N PRO A 423 -16.41 -19.23 12.78
CA PRO A 423 -15.93 -20.45 12.14
C PRO A 423 -14.73 -20.17 11.21
N LYS A 424 -13.73 -21.04 11.29
CA LYS A 424 -12.59 -21.00 10.35
C LYS A 424 -13.08 -21.29 8.93
N VAL A 425 -12.36 -20.74 7.96
CA VAL A 425 -12.55 -21.01 6.53
C VAL A 425 -11.30 -21.62 5.93
N THR A 426 -11.38 -22.12 4.70
CA THR A 426 -10.23 -22.79 4.06
C THR A 426 -9.16 -21.77 3.62
N PRO A 427 -7.90 -22.22 3.45
CA PRO A 427 -6.83 -21.37 2.94
C PRO A 427 -7.12 -20.71 1.60
N GLU A 428 -7.87 -21.37 0.71
CA GLU A 428 -8.26 -20.85 -0.60
C GLU A 428 -9.19 -19.64 -0.46
N VAL A 429 -10.12 -19.69 0.49
CA VAL A 429 -11.02 -18.56 0.78
C VAL A 429 -10.22 -17.40 1.38
N ILE A 430 -9.30 -17.66 2.32
CA ILE A 430 -8.40 -16.62 2.88
C ILE A 430 -7.57 -16.00 1.76
N ALA A 431 -7.05 -16.81 0.85
CA ALA A 431 -6.23 -16.36 -0.27
C ALA A 431 -7.01 -15.44 -1.23
N GLU A 432 -8.22 -15.84 -1.62
CA GLU A 432 -9.06 -15.04 -2.52
C GLU A 432 -9.36 -13.66 -1.93
N PHE A 433 -9.83 -13.60 -0.69
CA PHE A 433 -10.15 -12.34 -0.02
C PHE A 433 -8.91 -11.48 0.23
N THR A 434 -7.80 -12.08 0.67
CA THR A 434 -6.57 -11.35 0.96
C THR A 434 -5.98 -10.75 -0.31
N VAL A 435 -5.77 -11.57 -1.36
CA VAL A 435 -5.17 -11.08 -2.62
C VAL A 435 -6.08 -10.07 -3.31
N THR A 436 -7.40 -10.23 -3.22
CA THR A 436 -8.35 -9.24 -3.76
C THR A 436 -8.25 -7.90 -3.04
N ALA A 437 -8.24 -7.89 -1.71
CA ALA A 437 -8.12 -6.65 -0.93
C ALA A 437 -6.82 -5.89 -1.26
N LEU A 438 -5.70 -6.63 -1.41
CA LEU A 438 -4.42 -6.05 -1.79
C LEU A 438 -4.45 -5.47 -3.21
N ARG A 439 -4.99 -6.21 -4.19
CA ARG A 439 -5.14 -5.75 -5.59
C ARG A 439 -5.97 -4.47 -5.73
N ARG A 440 -6.88 -4.22 -4.80
CA ARG A 440 -7.73 -3.02 -4.79
C ARG A 440 -7.08 -1.80 -4.17
N THR A 441 -5.98 -1.96 -3.42
CA THR A 441 -5.47 -0.90 -2.53
C THR A 441 -3.97 -0.66 -2.60
N VAL A 442 -3.17 -1.68 -2.85
CA VAL A 442 -1.71 -1.58 -2.88
C VAL A 442 -1.25 -1.14 -4.27
N PRO A 443 -0.37 -0.13 -4.41
CA PRO A 443 0.23 0.21 -5.70
C PRO A 443 1.32 -0.80 -6.15
N PRO A 444 1.43 -1.14 -7.44
CA PRO A 444 2.46 -2.04 -7.99
C PRO A 444 3.92 -1.67 -7.69
N ALA A 445 4.20 -0.41 -7.33
CA ALA A 445 5.55 0.06 -7.02
C ALA A 445 6.15 -0.55 -5.74
N VAL A 446 5.30 -1.01 -4.80
CA VAL A 446 5.76 -1.72 -3.60
C VAL A 446 6.46 -3.03 -4.02
N PRO A 447 7.66 -3.38 -3.54
CA PRO A 447 8.32 -4.60 -4.01
C PRO A 447 7.76 -5.88 -3.40
N GLY A 448 7.28 -5.83 -2.16
CA GLY A 448 6.85 -7.03 -1.44
C GLY A 448 5.89 -6.78 -0.29
N ILE A 449 5.06 -7.78 -0.03
CA ILE A 449 4.09 -7.86 1.06
C ILE A 449 4.48 -9.03 1.94
N VAL A 450 4.89 -8.74 3.18
CA VAL A 450 5.44 -9.70 4.14
C VAL A 450 4.45 -9.89 5.29
N PHE A 451 3.53 -10.84 5.16
CA PHE A 451 2.40 -10.98 6.08
C PHE A 451 2.83 -11.21 7.54
N LEU A 452 2.11 -10.61 8.48
CA LEU A 452 2.14 -11.02 9.88
C LEU A 452 1.30 -12.30 10.05
N SER A 453 1.70 -13.18 10.98
CA SER A 453 0.94 -14.41 11.26
C SER A 453 -0.29 -14.17 12.14
N GLY A 454 -0.31 -13.07 12.91
CA GLY A 454 -1.37 -12.81 13.90
C GLY A 454 -1.46 -13.98 14.89
N GLY A 455 -2.68 -14.42 15.18
CA GLY A 455 -2.98 -15.57 16.04
C GLY A 455 -3.01 -16.94 15.34
N GLN A 456 -2.67 -17.02 14.05
CA GLN A 456 -2.69 -18.28 13.29
C GLN A 456 -1.67 -19.27 13.84
N SER A 457 -1.96 -20.58 13.73
CA SER A 457 -0.97 -21.62 14.02
C SER A 457 0.21 -21.58 13.03
N GLU A 458 1.32 -22.27 13.35
CA GLU A 458 2.48 -22.33 12.44
C GLU A 458 2.10 -22.96 11.09
N GLU A 459 1.28 -24.01 11.11
CA GLU A 459 0.81 -24.68 9.91
C GLU A 459 -0.23 -23.84 9.14
N GLU A 460 -1.18 -23.21 9.85
CA GLU A 460 -2.21 -22.36 9.24
C GLU A 460 -1.60 -21.17 8.50
N ALA A 461 -0.62 -20.48 9.11
CA ALA A 461 0.07 -19.37 8.48
C ALA A 461 0.80 -19.81 7.19
N THR A 462 1.41 -20.99 7.21
CA THR A 462 2.13 -21.56 6.05
C THR A 462 1.15 -21.95 4.93
N LEU A 463 0.03 -22.60 5.27
CA LEU A 463 -1.00 -23.02 4.31
C LEU A 463 -1.68 -21.83 3.65
N ASN A 464 -2.02 -20.79 4.42
CA ASN A 464 -2.65 -19.57 3.90
C ASN A 464 -1.71 -18.82 2.95
N LEU A 465 -0.44 -18.68 3.32
CA LEU A 465 0.58 -18.07 2.46
C LEU A 465 0.76 -18.87 1.15
N ASN A 466 0.76 -20.19 1.25
CA ASN A 466 0.87 -21.07 0.08
C ASN A 466 -0.33 -20.94 -0.85
N ALA A 467 -1.55 -20.89 -0.31
CA ALA A 467 -2.77 -20.70 -1.08
C ALA A 467 -2.78 -19.36 -1.82
N MET A 468 -2.31 -18.28 -1.18
CA MET A 468 -2.15 -16.97 -1.83
C MET A 468 -1.20 -17.00 -3.03
N ASN A 469 -0.08 -17.72 -2.92
CA ASN A 469 0.89 -17.83 -4.00
C ASN A 469 0.43 -18.79 -5.12
N LYS A 470 -0.41 -19.78 -4.82
CA LYS A 470 -1.06 -20.66 -5.81
C LYS A 470 -2.18 -19.99 -6.60
N LEU A 471 -2.83 -18.97 -6.04
CA LEU A 471 -3.98 -18.32 -6.66
C LEU A 471 -3.60 -17.70 -8.02
N GLU A 472 -4.24 -18.14 -9.11
CA GLU A 472 -3.92 -17.72 -10.48
C GLU A 472 -4.53 -16.35 -10.85
N VAL A 473 -4.06 -15.30 -10.18
CA VAL A 473 -4.36 -13.90 -10.50
C VAL A 473 -3.07 -13.09 -10.56
N LEU A 474 -3.11 -11.95 -11.26
CA LEU A 474 -1.97 -11.02 -11.31
C LEU A 474 -1.64 -10.53 -9.88
N LYS A 475 -0.39 -10.73 -9.48
CA LYS A 475 0.15 -10.27 -8.20
C LYS A 475 1.42 -9.47 -8.54
N PRO A 476 1.36 -8.13 -8.63
CA PRO A 476 2.52 -7.33 -9.04
C PRO A 476 3.57 -7.18 -7.92
N TRP A 477 3.39 -7.87 -6.79
CA TRP A 477 4.27 -7.88 -5.62
C TRP A 477 4.68 -9.31 -5.28
N THR A 478 5.83 -9.47 -4.63
CA THR A 478 6.14 -10.72 -3.93
C THR A 478 5.26 -10.86 -2.69
N LEU A 479 4.57 -12.00 -2.53
CA LEU A 479 3.83 -12.35 -1.32
C LEU A 479 4.66 -13.30 -0.45
N SER A 480 5.13 -12.82 0.69
CA SER A 480 6.02 -13.53 1.61
C SER A 480 5.58 -13.37 3.07
N PHE A 481 6.42 -13.73 4.03
CA PHE A 481 6.14 -13.75 5.45
C PHE A 481 7.03 -12.81 6.26
N SER A 482 6.49 -12.26 7.34
CA SER A 482 7.23 -11.66 8.46
C SER A 482 6.68 -12.23 9.76
N PHE A 483 7.14 -13.43 10.10
CA PHE A 483 6.54 -14.27 11.14
C PHE A 483 7.38 -14.27 12.42
N GLY A 484 6.71 -14.05 13.54
CA GLY A 484 7.27 -14.24 14.88
C GLY A 484 6.83 -15.58 15.45
N ARG A 485 5.64 -15.60 16.06
CA ARG A 485 5.06 -16.82 16.66
C ARG A 485 5.01 -18.01 15.69
N ALA A 486 4.62 -17.79 14.43
CA ALA A 486 4.50 -18.85 13.43
C ALA A 486 5.84 -19.47 12.95
N LEU A 487 6.98 -18.88 13.33
CA LEU A 487 8.32 -19.46 13.09
C LEU A 487 9.00 -19.95 14.36
N GLN A 488 8.51 -19.55 15.54
CA GLN A 488 9.23 -19.74 16.80
C GLN A 488 8.53 -20.65 17.81
N LYS A 489 7.21 -20.90 17.69
CA LYS A 489 6.46 -21.59 18.77
C LYS A 489 7.00 -22.99 19.04
N SER A 490 7.13 -23.82 18.00
CA SER A 490 7.62 -25.18 18.16
C SER A 490 9.09 -25.19 18.55
N THR A 491 9.92 -24.32 17.95
CA THR A 491 11.33 -24.13 18.32
C THR A 491 11.49 -23.84 19.81
N LEU A 492 10.71 -22.90 20.33
CA LEU A 492 10.74 -22.48 21.73
C LEU A 492 10.34 -23.64 22.66
N LYS A 493 9.25 -24.35 22.33
CA LYS A 493 8.80 -25.53 23.08
C LYS A 493 9.84 -26.66 23.08
N THR A 494 10.48 -26.92 21.94
CA THR A 494 11.54 -27.94 21.82
C THR A 494 12.79 -27.55 22.58
N TRP A 495 13.19 -26.28 22.55
CA TRP A 495 14.36 -25.79 23.27
C TRP A 495 14.17 -25.90 24.78
N ALA A 496 13.03 -25.42 25.31
CA ALA A 496 12.69 -25.45 26.75
C ALA A 496 13.77 -24.82 27.66
N GLY A 497 14.59 -23.90 27.15
CA GLY A 497 15.68 -23.25 27.88
C GLY A 497 16.93 -24.12 28.09
N LYS A 498 17.00 -25.30 27.48
CA LYS A 498 18.04 -26.30 27.75
C LYS A 498 19.08 -26.37 26.65
N ARG A 499 20.36 -26.33 27.01
CA ARG A 499 21.49 -26.33 26.06
C ARG A 499 21.55 -27.62 25.24
N GLU A 500 21.24 -28.75 25.86
CA GLU A 500 21.17 -30.07 25.23
C GLU A 500 20.07 -30.19 24.15
N ASN A 501 19.12 -29.26 24.11
CA ASN A 501 18.03 -29.25 23.13
C ASN A 501 18.27 -28.31 21.95
N VAL A 502 19.38 -27.55 21.93
CA VAL A 502 19.63 -26.51 20.91
C VAL A 502 19.57 -27.08 19.50
N GLU A 503 20.28 -28.16 19.22
CA GLU A 503 20.32 -28.77 17.88
C GLU A 503 18.92 -29.25 17.43
N LYS A 504 18.17 -29.89 18.34
CA LYS A 504 16.79 -30.34 18.06
C LYS A 504 15.86 -29.17 17.76
N ALA A 505 15.96 -28.09 18.53
CA ALA A 505 15.17 -26.89 18.32
C ALA A 505 15.53 -26.19 17.01
N GLN A 506 16.82 -26.16 16.64
CA GLN A 506 17.30 -25.63 15.37
C GLN A 506 16.76 -26.42 14.17
N GLU A 507 16.70 -27.75 14.25
CA GLU A 507 16.08 -28.56 13.18
C GLU A 507 14.57 -28.26 13.05
N VAL A 508 13.84 -28.08 14.16
CA VAL A 508 12.43 -27.66 14.14
C VAL A 508 12.27 -26.27 13.50
N PHE A 509 13.16 -25.34 13.83
CA PHE A 509 13.17 -24.00 13.24
C PHE A 509 13.39 -24.05 11.71
N LEU A 510 14.33 -24.88 11.25
CA LEU A 510 14.58 -25.09 9.82
C LEU A 510 13.36 -25.66 9.10
N VAL A 511 12.66 -26.63 9.69
CA VAL A 511 11.42 -27.18 9.10
C VAL A 511 10.40 -26.06 8.83
N ARG A 512 10.24 -25.12 9.78
CA ARG A 512 9.33 -23.98 9.61
C ARG A 512 9.86 -22.96 8.60
N CYS A 513 11.16 -22.65 8.60
CA CYS A 513 11.76 -21.75 7.62
C CYS A 513 11.59 -22.28 6.19
N LYS A 514 11.88 -23.56 5.97
CA LYS A 514 11.73 -24.22 4.68
C LYS A 514 10.27 -24.28 4.23
N GLY A 515 9.36 -24.67 5.13
CA GLY A 515 7.93 -24.73 4.82
C GLY A 515 7.37 -23.37 4.37
N ASN A 516 7.75 -22.30 5.07
CA ASN A 516 7.35 -20.94 4.69
C ASN A 516 8.02 -20.46 3.40
N SER A 517 9.29 -20.79 3.18
CA SER A 517 9.96 -20.57 1.88
C SER A 517 9.19 -21.23 0.73
N ASP A 518 8.86 -22.52 0.86
CA ASP A 518 8.08 -23.25 -0.15
C ASP A 518 6.69 -22.63 -0.35
N ALA A 519 6.07 -22.12 0.72
CA ALA A 519 4.79 -21.41 0.66
C ALA A 519 4.88 -20.10 -0.14
N THR A 520 5.99 -19.36 -0.08
CA THR A 520 6.20 -18.17 -0.95
C THR A 520 6.21 -18.52 -2.44
N LEU A 521 6.52 -19.77 -2.78
CA LEU A 521 6.58 -20.27 -4.14
C LEU A 521 5.31 -21.03 -4.56
N GLY A 522 4.31 -21.13 -3.68
CA GLY A 522 3.12 -21.94 -3.92
C GLY A 522 3.39 -23.45 -3.99
N LYS A 523 4.52 -23.90 -3.40
CA LYS A 523 5.02 -25.29 -3.49
C LYS A 523 4.91 -26.07 -2.19
N TYR A 524 4.36 -25.47 -1.13
CA TYR A 524 4.18 -26.18 0.12
C TYR A 524 3.12 -27.28 -0.04
N ALA A 525 3.51 -28.52 0.22
CA ALA A 525 2.68 -29.72 0.05
C ALA A 525 1.93 -30.13 1.33
N GLY A 526 2.11 -29.40 2.44
CA GLY A 526 1.64 -29.82 3.76
C GLY A 526 2.48 -30.96 4.33
N GLY A 527 2.52 -31.11 5.65
CA GLY A 527 3.03 -32.34 6.29
C GLY A 527 4.45 -32.27 6.89
N GLY A 528 4.82 -31.14 7.49
CA GLY A 528 6.11 -31.03 8.19
C GLY A 528 6.10 -31.30 9.70
N THR A 529 4.96 -31.23 10.39
CA THR A 529 4.94 -31.17 11.86
C THR A 529 3.59 -31.61 12.44
N GLY A 530 3.58 -32.72 13.19
CA GLY A 530 2.41 -33.14 13.96
C GLY A 530 2.18 -32.30 15.23
N GLY A 531 0.93 -32.29 15.71
CA GLY A 531 0.51 -31.79 17.03
C GLY A 531 0.70 -30.29 17.30
N LEU A 532 1.94 -29.89 17.62
CA LEU A 532 2.27 -28.57 18.14
C LEU A 532 2.12 -27.43 17.13
N ALA A 533 2.44 -27.69 15.86
CA ALA A 533 2.38 -26.69 14.79
C ALA A 533 0.95 -26.32 14.39
N SER A 534 -0.03 -27.18 14.71
CA SER A 534 -1.45 -26.95 14.41
C SER A 534 -2.18 -26.18 15.51
N GLU A 535 -1.57 -26.02 16.69
CA GLU A 535 -2.16 -25.30 17.82
C GLU A 535 -2.28 -23.79 17.53
N SER A 536 -3.48 -23.23 17.77
CA SER A 536 -3.72 -21.78 17.68
C SER A 536 -2.70 -20.96 18.51
N LEU A 537 -2.34 -19.78 17.99
CA LEU A 537 -1.45 -18.80 18.63
C LEU A 537 -2.20 -17.54 19.06
N PHE A 538 -3.53 -17.55 18.96
CA PHE A 538 -4.35 -16.39 19.28
C PHE A 538 -4.30 -16.05 20.77
N GLU A 539 -4.18 -14.76 21.05
CA GLU A 539 -4.28 -14.19 22.39
C GLU A 539 -5.22 -12.98 22.29
N LYS A 540 -6.32 -13.01 23.05
CA LYS A 540 -7.34 -11.95 23.02
C LYS A 540 -6.73 -10.63 23.47
N GLY A 541 -6.93 -9.57 22.67
CA GLY A 541 -6.42 -8.23 22.96
C GLY A 541 -4.90 -8.15 23.02
N TYR A 542 -4.18 -8.94 22.22
CA TYR A 542 -2.72 -8.98 22.23
C TYR A 542 -2.09 -7.60 21.96
N LYS A 543 -1.43 -7.06 22.99
CA LYS A 543 -0.59 -5.85 22.94
C LYS A 543 0.86 -6.25 23.27
N TYR A 544 1.82 -5.76 22.48
CA TYR A 544 3.25 -6.03 22.66
C TYR A 544 3.80 -5.45 23.96
#